data_AF-A0A151NRI4-F1
#
_entry.id   AF-A0A151NRI4-F1
#
_cell.length_a   1.000
_cell.length_b   1.000
_cell.length_c   1.000
_cell.angle_alpha   90.00
_cell.angle_beta   90.00
_cell.angle_gamma   90.00
#
_symmetry.space_group_name_H-M   'P 1'
#
loop_
_entity.id
_entity.type
_entity.pdbx_description
1 polymer ?
#
loop_
_entity_poly.entity_id
_entity_poly.type
_entity_poly.pdbx_seq_one_letter_code
_entity_poly.pdbx_strand_id
1 'polypeptide(L)'
;MRVQELEVLVLIYSASPNTAVIGINEISKLSVKGEHLRICPQEYTCCTSEMEDKLSQQSKLEFENLVEETSHFVRTTFVSRHKKFDVKHQQQTK
;
A
#
# COMPACT_ATOMS: atom_id res chain seq x y z
N MET A 1 -2.90 -15.05 -16.31
CA MET A 1 -3.48 -14.64 -15.01
C MET A 1 -2.41 -14.43 -13.91
N ARG A 2 -1.17 -14.01 -14.24
CA ARG A 2 -0.10 -13.73 -13.27
C ARG A 2 0.78 -12.52 -13.66
N VAL A 3 0.26 -11.65 -14.52
CA VAL A 3 1.01 -10.47 -15.04
C VAL A 3 0.37 -9.15 -14.59
N GLN A 4 -0.95 -9.13 -14.34
CA GLN A 4 -1.66 -7.92 -13.91
C GLN A 4 -1.45 -7.55 -12.43
N GLU A 5 -1.10 -8.51 -11.56
CA GLU A 5 -0.83 -8.23 -10.13
C GLU A 5 0.49 -7.48 -9.92
N LEU A 6 1.51 -7.74 -10.77
CA LEU A 6 2.78 -7.01 -10.71
C LEU A 6 2.65 -5.58 -11.23
N GLU A 7 1.83 -5.34 -12.25
CA GLU A 7 1.62 -3.98 -12.77
C GLU A 7 0.98 -3.08 -11.73
N VAL A 8 0.02 -3.59 -10.94
CA VAL A 8 -0.61 -2.81 -9.88
C VAL A 8 0.42 -2.39 -8.82
N LEU A 9 1.31 -3.30 -8.40
CA LEU A 9 2.35 -3.00 -7.42
C LEU A 9 3.36 -1.95 -7.93
N VAL A 10 3.77 -2.05 -9.20
CA VAL A 10 4.68 -1.09 -9.84
C VAL A 10 4.00 0.27 -10.03
N LEU A 11 2.71 0.30 -10.40
CA LEU A 11 1.94 1.53 -10.53
C LEU A 11 1.76 2.24 -9.18
N ILE A 12 1.52 1.50 -8.09
CA ILE A 12 1.47 2.06 -6.72
C ILE A 12 2.84 2.63 -6.32
N TYR A 13 3.94 1.93 -6.63
CA TYR A 13 5.31 2.37 -6.32
C TYR A 13 5.73 3.62 -7.11
N SER A 14 5.23 3.77 -8.34
CA SER A 14 5.56 4.91 -9.23
C SER A 14 4.61 6.11 -9.11
N ALA A 15 3.41 5.92 -8.55
CA ALA A 15 2.39 6.98 -8.41
C ALA A 15 2.48 7.76 -7.08
N SER A 16 3.36 7.35 -6.15
CA SER A 16 3.62 8.13 -4.95
C SER A 16 4.75 9.13 -5.22
N PRO A 17 4.50 10.46 -5.24
CA PRO A 17 5.55 11.47 -5.36
C PRO A 17 6.53 11.46 -4.16
N ASN A 18 6.22 10.67 -3.12
CA ASN A 18 7.08 10.40 -1.99
C ASN A 18 7.84 9.08 -2.18
N THR A 19 8.57 8.94 -3.28
CA THR A 19 9.65 7.93 -3.34
C THR A 19 10.53 8.18 -2.12
N ALA A 20 10.44 7.27 -1.14
CA ALA A 20 10.88 7.40 0.24
C ALA A 20 12.05 8.39 0.46
N VAL A 21 11.72 9.62 0.86
CA VAL A 21 12.64 10.46 1.64
C VAL A 21 12.22 10.30 3.09
N ILE A 22 12.54 9.16 3.68
CA ILE A 22 12.33 8.93 5.11
C ILE A 22 13.71 8.93 5.78
N GLY A 23 14.05 10.08 6.37
CA GLY A 23 14.99 10.21 7.49
C GLY A 23 16.46 9.88 7.22
N ILE A 24 17.18 10.81 6.59
CA ILE A 24 18.66 10.91 6.62
C ILE A 24 19.22 11.24 8.02
N ASN A 25 18.60 10.80 9.10
CA ASN A 25 19.11 11.09 10.44
C ASN A 25 20.11 10.06 10.97
N GLU A 26 20.27 8.88 10.35
CA GLU A 26 21.31 7.91 10.75
C GLU A 26 21.75 7.04 9.56
N ILE A 27 21.99 7.62 8.38
CA ILE A 27 22.76 6.90 7.35
C ILE A 27 24.22 6.92 7.83
N SER A 28 24.57 5.95 8.66
CA SER A 28 25.96 5.58 8.89
C SER A 28 26.64 5.47 7.52
N LYS A 29 27.74 6.20 7.32
CA LYS A 29 28.45 6.37 6.04
C LYS A 29 29.10 5.08 5.50
N LEU A 30 28.55 3.91 5.79
CA LEU A 30 29.11 2.62 5.42
C LEU A 30 28.04 1.81 4.70
N SER A 31 28.16 1.75 3.38
CA SER A 31 27.40 0.80 2.57
C SER A 31 27.78 -0.61 3.00
N VAL A 32 26.78 -1.40 3.40
CA VAL A 32 26.93 -2.80 3.80
C VAL A 32 26.47 -3.70 2.66
N LYS A 33 27.00 -4.93 2.58
CA LYS A 33 26.44 -5.94 1.69
C LYS A 33 25.03 -6.30 2.16
N GLY A 34 24.04 -6.29 1.28
CA GLY A 34 22.63 -6.57 1.59
C GLY A 34 22.26 -8.05 1.72
N GLU A 35 23.21 -8.96 1.91
CA GLU A 35 22.95 -10.40 2.03
C GLU A 35 22.02 -10.73 3.23
N HIS A 36 21.97 -9.86 4.25
CA HIS A 36 21.09 -9.95 5.41
C HIS A 36 19.65 -9.45 5.16
N LEU A 37 19.36 -8.94 3.97
CA LEU A 37 18.06 -8.37 3.60
C LEU A 37 17.21 -9.35 2.80
N ARG A 38 15.89 -9.29 3.01
CA ARG A 38 14.91 -10.22 2.43
C ARG A 38 14.06 -9.60 1.32
N ILE A 39 13.86 -8.29 1.35
CA ILE A 39 12.96 -7.54 0.45
C ILE A 39 13.79 -6.62 -0.45
N CYS A 40 14.70 -5.86 0.14
CA CYS A 40 15.66 -5.04 -0.58
C CYS A 40 16.59 -5.93 -1.40
N PRO A 41 17.08 -5.45 -2.56
CA PRO A 41 18.10 -6.15 -3.34
C PRO A 41 19.34 -6.47 -2.48
N GLN A 42 19.92 -7.65 -2.66
CA GLN A 42 21.08 -8.12 -1.89
C GLN A 42 22.43 -7.50 -2.33
N GLU A 43 22.35 -6.31 -2.93
CA GLU A 43 23.50 -5.51 -3.38
C GLU A 43 24.05 -4.66 -2.22
N TYR A 44 25.05 -3.82 -2.50
CA TYR A 44 25.50 -2.80 -1.54
C TYR A 44 24.38 -1.81 -1.20
N THR A 45 24.11 -1.64 0.09
CA THR A 45 22.93 -0.94 0.59
C THR A 45 23.24 -0.18 1.89
N CYS A 46 22.47 0.88 2.14
CA CYS A 46 22.48 1.60 3.42
C CYS A 46 21.49 1.00 4.44
N CYS A 47 20.75 -0.04 4.06
CA CYS A 47 19.67 -0.61 4.86
C CYS A 47 20.18 -1.74 5.76
N THR A 48 19.91 -1.66 7.07
CA THR A 48 20.07 -2.78 8.00
C THR A 48 18.80 -3.63 8.05
N SER A 49 18.85 -4.86 8.57
CA SER A 49 17.64 -5.67 8.74
C SER A 49 16.58 -4.97 9.59
N GLU A 50 16.98 -4.24 10.64
CA GLU A 50 16.05 -3.47 11.47
C GLU A 50 15.38 -2.34 10.68
N MET A 51 16.13 -1.64 9.82
CA MET A 51 15.58 -0.63 8.93
C MET A 51 14.60 -1.26 7.94
N GLU A 52 14.95 -2.40 7.33
CA GLU A 52 14.10 -3.11 6.37
C GLU A 52 12.81 -3.61 7.00
N ASP A 53 12.86 -4.20 8.20
CA ASP A 53 11.67 -4.68 8.90
C ASP A 53 10.73 -3.50 9.26
N LYS A 54 11.29 -2.37 9.73
CA LYS A 54 10.52 -1.15 10.03
C LYS A 54 9.87 -0.58 8.76
N LEU A 55 10.63 -0.45 7.69
CA LEU A 55 10.14 0.06 6.40
C LEU A 55 9.05 -0.86 5.83
N SER A 56 9.24 -2.18 5.91
CA SER A 56 8.25 -3.16 5.45
C SER A 56 6.93 -3.02 6.21
N GLN A 57 6.98 -2.92 7.54
CA GLN A 57 5.79 -2.75 8.37
C GLN A 57 5.08 -1.43 8.06
N GLN A 58 5.84 -0.34 7.92
CA GLN A 58 5.28 0.97 7.63
C GLN A 58 4.63 1.04 6.25
N SER A 59 5.32 0.58 5.21
CA SER A 59 4.76 0.56 3.85
C SER A 59 3.51 -0.31 3.75
N LYS A 60 3.46 -1.42 4.49
CA LYS A 60 2.25 -2.25 4.58
C LYS A 60 1.08 -1.47 5.18
N LEU A 61 1.28 -0.80 6.32
CA LEU A 61 0.22 -0.03 6.99
C LEU A 61 -0.27 1.12 6.11
N GLU A 62 0.65 1.86 5.48
CA GLU A 62 0.31 2.97 4.58
C GLU A 62 -0.50 2.48 3.38
N PHE A 63 -0.11 1.33 2.80
CA PHE A 63 -0.86 0.72 1.71
C PHE A 63 -2.26 0.27 2.13
N GLU A 64 -2.38 -0.41 3.29
CA GLU A 64 -3.67 -0.85 3.83
C GLU A 64 -4.63 0.34 4.05
N ASN A 65 -4.12 1.44 4.60
CA ASN A 65 -4.89 2.68 4.79
C ASN A 65 -5.34 3.28 3.45
N LEU A 66 -4.45 3.34 2.45
CA LEU A 66 -4.78 3.88 1.13
C LEU A 66 -5.85 3.04 0.42
N VAL A 67 -5.75 1.71 0.52
CA VAL A 67 -6.75 0.79 -0.01
C VAL A 67 -8.09 0.97 0.71
N GLU A 68 -8.07 1.10 2.03
CA GLU A 68 -9.28 1.35 2.81
C GLU A 68 -9.97 2.66 2.36
N GLU A 69 -9.22 3.76 2.30
CA GLU A 69 -9.73 5.07 1.90
C GLU A 69 -10.29 5.04 0.48
N THR A 70 -9.55 4.48 -0.48
CA THR A 70 -9.99 4.40 -1.88
C THR A 70 -11.23 3.52 -2.03
N SER A 71 -11.30 2.41 -1.29
CA SER A 71 -12.44 1.48 -1.32
C SER A 71 -13.69 2.07 -0.65
N HIS A 72 -13.53 3.00 0.29
CA HIS A 72 -14.63 3.59 1.05
C HIS A 72 -15.66 4.26 0.14
N PHE A 73 -15.22 4.99 -0.89
CA PHE A 73 -16.13 5.64 -1.84
C PHE A 73 -17.04 4.64 -2.55
N VAL A 74 -16.45 3.55 -3.06
CA VAL A 74 -17.19 2.49 -3.78
C VAL A 74 -18.17 1.81 -2.83
N ARG A 75 -17.70 1.42 -1.64
CA ARG A 75 -18.52 0.76 -0.61
C ARG A 75 -19.72 1.64 -0.22
N THR A 76 -19.47 2.89 0.13
CA THR A 76 -20.51 3.84 0.56
C THR A 76 -21.51 4.13 -0.56
N THR A 77 -21.03 4.27 -1.79
CA THR A 77 -21.90 4.46 -2.97
C THR A 77 -22.82 3.26 -3.18
N PHE A 78 -22.26 2.05 -3.16
CA PHE A 78 -23.03 0.82 -3.37
C PHE A 78 -24.07 0.62 -2.27
N VAL A 79 -23.68 0.76 -1.00
CA VAL A 79 -24.59 0.66 0.16
C VAL A 79 -25.72 1.69 0.08
N SER A 80 -25.41 2.94 -0.25
CA SER A 80 -26.42 4.01 -0.37
C SER A 80 -27.42 3.72 -1.49
N ARG A 81 -26.94 3.29 -2.67
CA ARG A 81 -27.80 2.97 -3.81
C ARG A 81 -28.65 1.73 -3.57
N HIS A 82 -28.09 0.69 -2.98
CA HIS A 82 -28.82 -0.53 -2.61
C HIS A 82 -29.95 -0.23 -1.62
N LYS A 83 -29.66 0.51 -0.54
CA LYS A 83 -30.69 0.91 0.43
C LYS A 83 -31.85 1.68 -0.21
N LYS A 84 -31.56 2.59 -1.15
CA LYS A 84 -32.61 3.31 -1.90
C LYS A 84 -33.46 2.39 -2.76
N PHE A 85 -32.86 1.36 -3.35
CA PHE A 85 -33.58 0.35 -4.12
C PHE A 85 -34.50 -0.47 -3.22
N ASP A 86 -33.99 -0.98 -2.09
CA ASP A 86 -34.78 -1.78 -1.14
C ASP A 86 -36.01 -1.02 -0.63
N VAL A 87 -35.84 0.24 -0.25
CA VAL A 87 -36.95 1.11 0.22
C VAL A 87 -38.01 1.28 -0.87
N LYS A 88 -37.59 1.53 -2.13
CA LYS A 88 -38.53 1.66 -3.25
C LYS A 88 -39.27 0.36 -3.53
N HIS A 89 -38.58 -0.77 -3.49
CA HIS A 89 -39.18 -2.08 -3.71
C HIS A 89 -40.21 -2.42 -2.63
N GLN A 90 -39.94 -2.09 -1.35
CA GLN A 90 -40.89 -2.25 -0.25
C GLN A 90 -42.13 -1.35 -0.38
N GLN A 91 -41.98 -0.15 -0.94
CA GLN A 91 -43.10 0.76 -1.18
C GLN A 91 -44.03 0.28 -2.30
N GLN A 92 -43.49 -0.43 -3.30
CA GLN A 92 -44.24 -0.96 -4.44
C GLN A 92 -44.92 -2.31 -4.17
N THR A 93 -44.55 -3.00 -3.09
CA THR A 93 -45.12 -4.29 -2.68
C THR A 93 -46.24 -4.16 -1.63
N LYS A 94 -46.69 -2.93 -1.35
CA LYS A 94 -47.87 -2.58 -0.55
C LYS A 94 -48.92 -1.92 -1.45
#